data_AF-A0A974X997-F1
#
_entry.id   AF-A0A974X997-F1
#
_cell.length_a   1.000
_cell.length_b   1.000
_cell.length_c   1.000
_cell.angle_alpha   90.00
_cell.angle_beta   90.00
_cell.angle_gamma   90.00
#
_symmetry.space_group_name_H-M   'P 1'
#
loop_
_entity.id
_entity.type
_entity.pdbx_description
1 polymer ?
#
loop_
_entity_poly.entity_id
_entity_poly.type
_entity_poly.pdbx_seq_one_letter_code
_entity_poly.pdbx_strand_id
1 'polypeptide(L)' 'MKKKLLVAFITSILMAMLMSFVMTVSKIGFNKNLITAWLNSWFIGIIVAFPLSFFLPPFINKIINKFID' A
#
# COMPACT_ATOMS: atom_id res chain seq x y z
N MET A 1 -24.33 -11.54 -0.49
CA MET A 1 -23.44 -10.48 0.01
C MET A 1 -22.13 -11.02 0.61
N LYS A 2 -22.15 -11.99 1.54
CA LYS A 2 -20.93 -12.54 2.20
C LYS A 2 -19.81 -12.99 1.23
N LYS A 3 -20.15 -13.69 0.12
CA LYS A 3 -19.17 -14.12 -0.90
C LYS A 3 -18.51 -12.97 -1.66
N LYS A 4 -19.25 -11.90 -2.00
CA LYS A 4 -18.69 -10.72 -2.71
C LYS A 4 -17.66 -9.99 -1.84
N LEU A 5 -17.92 -9.91 -0.54
CA LEU A 5 -17.03 -9.29 0.44
C LEU A 5 -15.75 -10.12 0.62
N LEU A 6 -15.86 -11.44 0.70
CA LEU A 6 -14.70 -12.35 0.72
C LEU A 6 -13.86 -12.27 -0.56
N VAL A 7 -14.50 -12.24 -1.72
CA VAL A 7 -13.79 -12.11 -3.01
C VAL A 7 -13.08 -10.77 -3.09
N ALA A 8 -13.74 -9.65 -2.76
CA ALA A 8 -13.14 -8.32 -2.76
C ALA A 8 -11.98 -8.20 -1.75
N PHE A 9 -12.12 -8.82 -0.58
CA PHE A 9 -11.07 -8.86 0.44
C PHE A 9 -9.85 -9.64 -0.05
N ILE A 10 -10.06 -10.85 -0.58
CA ILE A 10 -8.98 -11.70 -1.12
C ILE A 10 -8.29 -11.04 -2.31
N THR A 11 -9.04 -10.42 -3.24
CA THR A 11 -8.45 -9.72 -4.39
C THR A 11 -7.69 -8.46 -3.99
N SER A 12 -8.18 -7.69 -3.02
CA SER A 12 -7.46 -6.51 -2.51
C SER A 12 -6.13 -6.89 -1.84
N ILE A 13 -6.12 -7.99 -1.07
CA ILE A 13 -4.90 -8.54 -0.46
C ILE A 13 -3.95 -9.03 -1.54
N LEU A 14 -4.42 -9.81 -2.51
CA LEU A 14 -3.58 -10.30 -3.62
C LEU A 14 -2.95 -9.15 -4.41
N MET A 15 -3.70 -8.10 -4.73
CA MET A 15 -3.18 -6.93 -5.45
C MET A 15 -2.11 -6.19 -4.66
N ALA A 16 -2.32 -5.96 -3.36
CA ALA A 16 -1.34 -5.32 -2.49
C ALA A 16 -0.08 -6.19 -2.28
N MET A 17 -0.28 -7.51 -2.16
CA MET A 17 0.78 -8.49 -1.97
C MET A 17 1.68 -8.57 -3.21
N LEU A 18 1.08 -8.63 -4.40
CA LEU A 18 1.80 -8.67 -5.68
C LEU A 18 2.50 -7.35 -6.01
N MET A 19 1.86 -6.19 -5.81
CA MET A 19 2.49 -4.89 -6.07
C MET A 19 3.67 -4.64 -5.13
N SER A 20 3.55 -4.99 -3.85
CA SER A 20 4.66 -4.93 -2.89
C SER A 20 5.79 -5.88 -3.28
N PHE A 21 5.46 -7.08 -3.78
CA PHE A 21 6.44 -8.08 -4.21
C PHE A 21 7.23 -7.61 -5.43
N VAL A 22 6.54 -7.11 -6.45
CA VAL A 22 7.15 -6.57 -7.67
C VAL A 22 8.01 -5.35 -7.36
N MET A 23 7.55 -4.42 -6.52
CA MET A 23 8.35 -3.27 -6.08
C MET A 23 9.62 -3.69 -5.33
N THR A 24 9.54 -4.71 -4.47
CA THR A 24 10.70 -5.20 -3.72
C THR A 24 11.70 -5.90 -4.64
N VAL A 25 11.22 -6.78 -5.52
CA VAL A 25 12.04 -7.45 -6.55
C VAL A 25 12.72 -6.41 -7.45
N SER A 26 11.99 -5.37 -7.87
CA SER A 26 12.52 -4.32 -8.75
C SER A 26 13.59 -3.45 -8.08
N LYS A 27 13.60 -3.34 -6.74
CA LYS A 27 14.59 -2.52 -6.02
C LYS A 27 15.84 -3.30 -5.59
N ILE A 28 15.68 -4.58 -5.23
CA ILE A 28 16.75 -5.35 -4.56
C ILE A 28 17.24 -6.52 -5.45
N GLY A 29 16.47 -6.91 -6.47
CA GLY A 29 16.75 -8.08 -7.30
C GLY A 29 16.48 -9.41 -6.58
N PHE A 30 16.67 -10.53 -7.29
CA PHE A 30 16.52 -11.88 -6.73
C PHE A 30 17.74 -12.28 -5.90
N ASN A 31 17.79 -11.87 -4.65
CA ASN A 31 18.81 -12.25 -3.67
C ASN A 31 18.21 -13.19 -2.59
N LYS A 32 19.04 -13.94 -1.85
CA LYS A 32 18.61 -14.86 -0.77
C LYS A 32 17.75 -14.18 0.31
N ASN A 33 17.87 -12.87 0.46
CA ASN A 33 17.12 -12.06 1.43
C ASN A 33 15.80 -11.50 0.89
N LEU A 34 15.37 -11.85 -0.33
CA LEU A 34 14.20 -11.27 -0.98
C LEU A 34 12.92 -11.39 -0.17
N ILE A 35 12.66 -12.57 0.42
CA ILE A 35 11.44 -12.81 1.22
C ILE A 35 11.45 -11.94 2.49
N THR A 36 12.58 -11.88 3.19
CA THR A 36 12.75 -11.06 4.41
C THR A 36 12.66 -9.57 4.09
N ALA A 37 13.28 -9.13 2.99
CA ALA A 37 13.24 -7.75 2.53
C ALA A 37 11.82 -7.36 2.06
N TRP A 38 11.09 -8.29 1.44
CA TRP A 38 9.71 -8.10 1.01
C TRP A 38 8.77 -7.95 2.19
N LEU A 39 8.83 -8.86 3.17
CA LEU A 39 8.02 -8.76 4.39
C LEU A 39 8.29 -7.47 5.17
N ASN A 40 9.56 -7.09 5.33
CA ASN A 40 9.92 -5.82 5.97
C ASN A 40 9.38 -4.62 5.19
N SER A 41 9.56 -4.59 3.86
CA SER A 41 9.08 -3.48 3.03
C SER A 41 7.55 -3.39 3.02
N TRP A 42 6.85 -4.52 3.01
CA TRP A 42 5.39 -4.58 3.10
C TRP A 42 4.89 -4.06 4.45
N PHE A 43 5.53 -4.45 5.55
CA PHE A 43 5.15 -4.01 6.90
C PHE A 43 5.39 -2.50 7.07
N ILE A 44 6.54 -1.99 6.63
CA ILE A 44 6.85 -0.55 6.61
C ILE A 44 5.84 0.20 5.73
N GLY A 45 5.53 -0.34 4.56
CA GLY A 45 4.55 0.23 3.63
C GLY A 45 3.16 0.36 4.26
N ILE A 46 2.69 -0.65 5.00
CA ILE A 46 1.40 -0.58 5.71
C ILE A 46 1.44 0.46 6.83
N ILE A 47 2.50 0.47 7.65
CA ILE A 47 2.66 1.43 8.75
C ILE A 47 2.66 2.87 8.23
N VAL A 48 3.22 3.12 7.04
CA VAL A 48 3.29 4.45 6.43
C VAL A 48 2.00 4.79 5.67
N ALA A 49 1.40 3.82 4.96
CA ALA A 49 0.19 4.04 4.17
C ALA A 49 -1.05 4.30 5.04
N PHE A 50 -1.14 3.69 6.22
CA PHE A 50 -2.27 3.89 7.14
C PHE A 50 -2.42 5.36 7.61
N PRO A 51 -1.40 6.01 8.22
CA PRO A 51 -1.50 7.41 8.59
C PRO A 51 -1.64 8.32 7.37
N LEU A 52 -0.96 8.03 6.25
CA LEU A 52 -1.15 8.80 5.02
C LEU A 52 -2.60 8.74 4.54
N SER A 53 -3.23 7.57 4.51
CA SER A 53 -4.62 7.45 4.03
C SER A 53 -5.62 8.20 4.91
N PHE A 54 -5.31 8.38 6.20
CA PHE A 54 -6.16 9.12 7.13
C PHE A 54 -5.91 10.63 7.10
N PHE A 55 -4.65 11.06 7.11
CA PHE A 55 -4.28 12.48 7.24
C PHE A 55 -4.12 13.20 5.91
N LEU A 56 -3.76 12.49 4.83
CA LEU A 56 -3.47 13.10 3.54
C LEU A 56 -4.71 13.66 2.84
N PRO A 57 -5.89 12.98 2.80
CA PRO A 57 -7.09 13.55 2.17
C PRO A 57 -7.56 14.89 2.77
N PRO A 58 -7.71 15.05 4.12
CA PRO A 58 -8.10 16.34 4.67
C PRO A 58 -7.01 17.40 4.48
N PHE A 59 -5.73 17.02 4.49
CA PHE A 59 -4.62 17.93 4.24
C PHE A 59 -4.60 18.46 2.80
N ILE A 60 -4.77 17.56 1.81
CA ILE A 60 -4.86 17.93 0.40
C ILE A 60 -6.09 18.83 0.15
N ASN A 61 -7.25 18.50 0.72
CA ASN A 61 -8.45 19.34 0.59
C ASN A 61 -8.22 20.76 1.14
N LYS A 62 -7.51 20.89 2.27
CA LYS A 62 -7.16 22.20 2.84
C LYS A 62 -6.22 23.00 1.93
N ILE A 63 -5.27 22.34 1.28
CA ILE A 63 -4.36 22.98 0.33
C ILE A 63 -5.10 23.43 -0.92
N ILE A 64 -5.89 22.54 -1.53
CA ILE A 64 -6.64 22.82 -2.75
C ILE A 64 -7.59 24.00 -2.54
N ASN A 65 -8.32 24.04 -1.42
CA ASN A 65 -9.21 25.15 -1.12
C ASN A 65 -8.47 26.49 -1.03
N LYS A 66 -7.21 26.51 -0.58
CA LYS A 66 -6.40 27.74 -0.50
C LYS A 66 -5.88 28.23 -1.87
N PHE A 67 -5.83 27.36 -2.87
CA PHE A 67 -5.38 27.69 -4.23
C PHE A 67 -6.54 28.02 -5.19
N ILE A 68 -7.77 27.70 -4.80
CA ILE A 68 -8.98 28.00 -5.60
C ILE A 68 -9.60 29.35 -5.19
N ASP A 69 -9.16 29.95 -4.09
CA ASP A 69 -9.34 31.39 -3.77
C ASP A 69 -8.28 32.25 -4.48
#